data_AF-A0A9E7EUE4-F1
#
_entry.id   AF-A0A9E7EUE4-F1
#
_cell.length_a   1.000
_cell.length_b   1.000
_cell.length_c   1.000
_cell.angle_alpha   90.00
_cell.angle_beta   90.00
_cell.angle_gamma   90.00
#
_symmetry.space_group_name_H-M   'P 1'
#
loop_
_entity.id
_entity.type
_entity.pdbx_description
1 polymer ?
#
loop_
_entity_poly.entity_id
_entity_poly.type
_entity_poly.pdbx_seq_one_letter_code
_entity_poly.pdbx_strand_id
1 'polypeptide(L)'
;MVSVSSSIARPSSLRLHPLPATRFPPVASKCFFHCAASGTTTRVCELKIWMLERLKWQKNIRTHGWEKKPRMLQVQDSVEETTSNSEVAESSPPNVQPIIPKVLECSTESSSSSASGNSVDRAPSLCIAVVGATGELARNKIFPALFALYYSGFLPENVGIFGYSRKDLSDEDLRNIVAATLTCRVDHHENCGDKLDAFLDRTYHINGGFNNKDGMKKLNRRMEQIEGEHEANRIFYLSVPQEALLDVSVSLADNSQTKRGWNRIIIEKPFGFDALSSYKLTQCFLSKFQEKQLYRIDHRLGKDLIENITVLRFSNLVFEPLWSRTYIKNVQVILSEECGMEAQGRYFGHYGVIRDIVHSHILQTIALFAMEPPVSLDGEDIRNEKVKVLRSIRKLNLNDVVLGQYKNSADKSGCYMNSLMPTFFAAALYIDNARWDGVPFLVKTGVGLIKHRQVLLFTLW
;
A
#
# COMPACT_ATOMS: atom_id res chain seq x y z
N MET A 1 -19.47 -40.94 -28.30
CA MET A 1 -20.77 -40.50 -28.85
C MET A 1 -20.97 -39.07 -28.38
N VAL A 2 -21.23 -38.05 -29.21
CA VAL A 2 -21.69 -38.02 -30.60
C VAL A 2 -20.62 -37.42 -31.54
N SER A 3 -20.63 -37.83 -32.81
CA SER A 3 -19.73 -37.38 -33.88
C SER A 3 -20.46 -36.48 -34.88
N VAL A 4 -19.74 -35.52 -35.49
CA VAL A 4 -20.08 -35.03 -36.84
C VAL A 4 -18.81 -34.94 -37.68
N SER A 5 -18.87 -35.54 -38.87
CA SER A 5 -17.79 -35.68 -39.85
C SER A 5 -17.93 -34.62 -40.96
N SER A 6 -16.85 -33.92 -41.33
CA SER A 6 -16.01 -34.17 -42.52
C SER A 6 -16.42 -33.45 -43.82
N SER A 7 -15.48 -32.73 -44.42
CA SER A 7 -15.35 -32.62 -45.88
C SER A 7 -13.91 -32.23 -46.25
N ILE A 8 -13.30 -32.98 -47.17
CA ILE A 8 -11.89 -32.88 -47.58
C ILE A 8 -11.78 -32.15 -48.93
N ALA A 9 -10.76 -31.30 -49.12
CA ALA A 9 -10.26 -30.92 -50.45
C ALA A 9 -8.77 -30.49 -50.45
N ARG A 10 -7.93 -31.33 -51.06
CA ARG A 10 -6.58 -31.12 -51.64
C ARG A 10 -6.46 -32.15 -52.77
N PRO A 11 -5.72 -31.96 -53.88
CA PRO A 11 -4.32 -31.47 -53.97
C PRO A 11 -4.18 -30.29 -54.98
N SER A 12 -3.05 -29.80 -55.51
CA SER A 12 -1.69 -30.32 -55.83
C SER A 12 -0.76 -29.13 -56.21
N SER A 13 0.58 -29.19 -56.29
CA SER A 13 1.67 -30.06 -55.77
C SER A 13 3.03 -29.56 -56.31
N LEU A 14 4.19 -29.97 -55.72
CA LEU A 14 5.55 -30.01 -56.34
C LEU A 14 6.22 -28.63 -56.66
N ARG A 15 7.53 -28.35 -56.50
CA ARG A 15 8.78 -29.08 -56.15
C ARG A 15 9.74 -28.19 -55.33
N LEU A 16 10.74 -28.80 -54.67
CA LEU A 16 11.99 -28.18 -54.20
C LEU A 16 13.17 -28.69 -55.04
N HIS A 17 14.22 -27.88 -55.27
CA HIS A 17 15.67 -28.21 -55.35
C HIS A 17 16.53 -26.95 -55.73
N PRO A 18 17.89 -26.94 -55.61
CA PRO A 18 18.58 -25.83 -54.91
C PRO A 18 19.61 -24.98 -55.70
N LEU A 19 20.00 -23.84 -55.09
CA LEU A 19 21.31 -23.12 -55.07
C LEU A 19 22.05 -22.78 -56.40
N PRO A 20 22.67 -21.58 -56.50
CA PRO A 20 24.07 -21.43 -56.06
C PRO A 20 24.43 -20.08 -55.38
N ALA A 21 25.67 -19.95 -54.91
CA ALA A 21 26.20 -18.78 -54.19
C ALA A 21 27.21 -17.96 -55.02
N THR A 22 27.25 -16.63 -54.81
CA THR A 22 28.31 -15.71 -55.28
C THR A 22 28.62 -14.61 -54.23
N ARG A 23 29.78 -13.94 -54.38
CA ARG A 23 30.47 -13.14 -53.33
C ARG A 23 30.59 -11.64 -53.65
N PHE A 24 30.34 -10.77 -52.65
CA PHE A 24 30.95 -9.43 -52.39
C PHE A 24 30.86 -8.35 -53.51
N PRO A 25 31.14 -7.02 -53.27
CA PRO A 25 31.82 -6.35 -52.15
C PRO A 25 31.01 -5.18 -51.47
N PRO A 26 31.55 -4.50 -50.44
CA PRO A 26 30.87 -3.37 -49.77
C PRO A 26 31.20 -2.00 -50.41
N VAL A 27 30.28 -1.04 -50.31
CA VAL A 27 30.50 0.36 -50.70
C VAL A 27 30.20 1.29 -49.54
N ALA A 28 31.19 2.11 -49.16
CA ALA A 28 31.02 3.25 -48.27
C ALA A 28 30.87 4.53 -49.10
N SER A 29 29.99 5.44 -48.67
CA SER A 29 30.04 6.87 -49.04
C SER A 29 29.25 7.71 -48.02
N LYS A 30 29.77 8.91 -47.73
CA LYS A 30 29.26 9.87 -46.73
C LYS A 30 28.51 11.02 -47.42
N CYS A 31 27.55 11.63 -46.71
CA CYS A 31 27.42 13.09 -46.49
C CYS A 31 26.18 13.35 -45.61
N PHE A 32 26.29 13.75 -44.34
CA PHE A 32 26.64 15.07 -43.77
C PHE A 32 25.53 16.13 -43.85
N PHE A 33 25.01 16.54 -42.68
CA PHE A 33 24.86 17.94 -42.28
C PHE A 33 24.96 18.10 -40.74
N HIS A 34 25.52 19.21 -40.28
CA HIS A 34 25.61 19.66 -38.86
C HIS A 34 24.21 20.08 -38.32
N CYS A 35 23.93 20.35 -37.04
CA CYS A 35 24.71 20.51 -35.79
C CYS A 35 23.77 20.09 -34.59
N ALA A 36 24.10 20.11 -33.30
CA ALA A 36 25.28 20.53 -32.52
C ALA A 36 25.44 19.63 -31.27
N ALA A 37 26.27 20.02 -30.28
CA ALA A 37 26.53 19.22 -29.06
C ALA A 37 25.93 19.82 -27.77
N SER A 38 25.42 18.96 -26.88
CA SER A 38 25.63 19.08 -25.43
C SER A 38 25.50 17.70 -24.77
N GLY A 39 26.54 17.27 -24.04
CA GLY A 39 26.66 15.89 -23.56
C GLY A 39 25.95 15.64 -22.23
N THR A 40 24.84 14.89 -22.25
CA THR A 40 24.23 14.31 -21.02
C THR A 40 23.72 12.87 -21.18
N THR A 41 23.60 12.36 -22.41
CA THR A 41 23.00 11.04 -22.70
C THR A 41 23.91 9.83 -22.44
N THR A 42 25.24 9.99 -22.45
CA THR A 42 26.18 8.87 -22.31
C THR A 42 26.17 8.25 -20.91
N ARG A 43 26.18 9.08 -19.85
CA ARG A 43 26.32 8.62 -18.45
C ARG A 43 25.16 7.78 -17.92
N VAL A 44 23.96 7.89 -18.50
CA VAL A 44 22.79 7.09 -18.07
C VAL A 44 22.79 5.71 -18.72
N CYS A 45 23.25 5.61 -19.98
CA CYS A 45 23.50 4.33 -20.63
C CYS A 45 24.67 3.59 -19.96
N GLU A 46 25.77 4.29 -19.67
CA GLU A 46 26.92 3.75 -18.95
C GLU A 46 26.51 3.17 -17.59
N LEU A 47 25.70 3.87 -16.78
CA LEU A 47 25.24 3.33 -15.49
C LEU A 47 24.38 2.07 -15.66
N LYS A 48 23.49 2.02 -16.67
CA LYS A 48 22.64 0.85 -16.94
C LYS A 48 23.46 -0.33 -17.44
N ILE A 49 24.45 -0.09 -18.29
CA ILE A 49 25.38 -1.12 -18.80
C ILE A 49 26.27 -1.62 -17.67
N TRP A 50 26.88 -0.72 -16.88
CA TRP A 50 27.75 -1.03 -15.74
C TRP A 50 27.04 -1.85 -14.66
N MET A 51 25.79 -1.53 -14.31
CA MET A 51 24.99 -2.36 -13.38
C MET A 51 24.74 -3.76 -13.96
N LEU A 52 24.48 -3.88 -15.27
CA LEU A 52 24.23 -5.18 -15.93
C LEU A 52 25.52 -6.00 -16.13
N GLU A 53 26.67 -5.36 -16.32
CA GLU A 53 27.97 -6.02 -16.45
C GLU A 53 28.48 -6.52 -15.09
N ARG A 54 28.42 -5.67 -14.05
CA ARG A 54 28.91 -6.03 -12.71
C ARG A 54 28.09 -7.16 -12.07
N LEU A 55 26.78 -7.21 -12.32
CA LEU A 55 25.91 -8.32 -11.86
C LEU A 55 26.12 -9.64 -12.63
N LYS A 56 26.69 -9.62 -13.84
CA LYS A 56 27.03 -10.84 -14.58
C LYS A 56 28.33 -11.50 -14.11
N TRP A 57 29.21 -10.76 -13.43
CA TRP A 57 30.53 -11.21 -13.01
C TRP A 57 30.57 -11.96 -11.65
N GLN A 58 29.46 -12.61 -11.28
CA GLN A 58 29.42 -13.60 -10.18
C GLN A 58 28.86 -14.99 -10.58
N LYS A 59 28.43 -15.20 -11.84
CA LYS A 59 28.12 -16.55 -12.33
C LYS A 59 29.34 -17.22 -12.96
N ASN A 60 30.27 -17.65 -12.11
CA ASN A 60 31.24 -18.68 -12.48
C ASN A 60 31.64 -19.53 -11.27
N ILE A 61 31.83 -20.83 -11.50
CA ILE A 61 32.20 -21.88 -10.53
C ILE A 61 31.09 -22.30 -9.54
N ARG A 62 30.30 -23.30 -9.96
CA ARG A 62 30.37 -24.66 -9.39
C ARG A 62 29.66 -25.67 -10.30
N THR A 63 30.42 -26.27 -11.19
CA THR A 63 30.07 -27.57 -11.79
C THR A 63 30.49 -28.67 -10.81
N HIS A 64 29.53 -29.40 -10.26
CA HIS A 64 29.79 -30.67 -9.58
C HIS A 64 28.96 -31.75 -10.25
N GLY A 65 29.66 -32.70 -10.88
CA GLY A 65 29.04 -33.86 -11.50
C GLY A 65 28.52 -34.83 -10.46
N TRP A 66 27.49 -35.58 -10.82
CA TRP A 66 27.03 -36.73 -10.05
C TRP A 66 27.82 -37.97 -10.43
N GLU A 67 28.62 -38.49 -9.50
CA GLU A 67 29.00 -39.91 -9.48
C GLU A 67 28.30 -40.62 -8.32
N LYS A 68 27.73 -41.79 -8.59
CA LYS A 68 27.11 -42.67 -7.60
C LYS A 68 28.15 -43.70 -7.12
N LYS A 69 28.19 -43.97 -5.80
CA LYS A 69 27.97 -45.32 -5.23
C LYS A 69 27.80 -45.29 -3.70
N PRO A 70 27.17 -46.32 -3.10
CA PRO A 70 26.64 -46.26 -1.73
C PRO A 70 27.54 -46.95 -0.69
N ARG A 71 27.24 -46.72 0.60
CA ARG A 71 27.57 -47.66 1.69
C ARG A 71 26.49 -47.67 2.77
N MET A 72 26.02 -48.88 3.11
CA MET A 72 25.24 -49.19 4.32
C MET A 72 26.17 -49.63 5.46
N LEU A 73 25.71 -49.42 6.70
CA LEU A 73 25.88 -50.21 7.94
C LEU A 73 25.22 -49.32 9.05
N GLN A 74 24.14 -49.67 9.75
CA GLN A 74 23.91 -50.77 10.72
C GLN A 74 24.96 -50.81 11.85
N VAL A 75 24.63 -50.93 13.15
CA VAL A 75 23.35 -51.07 13.89
C VAL A 75 23.58 -50.78 15.41
N GLN A 76 22.52 -50.82 16.26
CA GLN A 76 22.48 -51.00 17.74
C GLN A 76 22.61 -49.77 18.66
N ASP A 77 22.00 -49.70 19.85
CA ASP A 77 20.70 -50.20 20.40
C ASP A 77 20.48 -49.59 21.83
N SER A 78 19.38 -49.95 22.51
CA SER A 78 18.86 -49.51 23.84
C SER A 78 17.96 -48.25 23.77
N VAL A 79 16.64 -48.27 24.04
CA VAL A 79 15.76 -49.05 24.96
C VAL A 79 15.91 -48.67 26.44
N GLU A 80 14.94 -47.92 26.94
CA GLU A 80 14.12 -48.36 28.08
C GLU A 80 12.73 -47.68 28.06
N GLU A 81 11.72 -48.40 28.55
CA GLU A 81 10.31 -48.01 28.52
C GLU A 81 9.87 -47.38 29.85
N THR A 82 8.73 -46.68 29.86
CA THR A 82 7.78 -46.86 30.96
C THR A 82 6.35 -46.53 30.52
N THR A 83 5.44 -47.41 30.87
CA THR A 83 4.03 -47.41 30.44
C THR A 83 3.11 -46.81 31.50
N SER A 84 1.96 -46.27 31.07
CA SER A 84 0.71 -46.38 31.84
C SER A 84 -0.49 -46.27 30.91
N ASN A 85 -1.34 -47.30 30.93
CA ASN A 85 -2.61 -47.35 30.20
C ASN A 85 -3.74 -46.81 31.07
N SER A 86 -4.74 -46.19 30.44
CA SER A 86 -6.13 -46.35 30.86
C SER A 86 -7.06 -46.15 29.66
N GLU A 87 -7.86 -47.17 29.35
CA GLU A 87 -8.90 -47.13 28.32
C GLU A 87 -10.17 -46.46 28.87
N VAL A 88 -11.12 -46.08 27.99
CA VAL A 88 -12.52 -46.58 28.01
C VAL A 88 -13.41 -45.89 26.94
N ALA A 89 -14.13 -46.74 26.21
CA ALA A 89 -15.39 -46.55 25.48
C ALA A 89 -15.54 -45.52 24.33
N GLU A 90 -15.91 -46.07 23.16
CA GLU A 90 -16.56 -45.38 22.05
C GLU A 90 -18.02 -45.03 22.36
N SER A 91 -18.55 -43.95 21.75
CA SER A 91 -19.98 -43.83 21.45
C SER A 91 -20.22 -42.96 20.22
N SER A 92 -21.21 -43.34 19.41
CA SER A 92 -21.46 -42.79 18.06
C SER A 92 -22.27 -41.47 18.08
N PRO A 93 -22.14 -40.61 17.06
CA PRO A 93 -22.84 -39.32 17.03
C PRO A 93 -24.33 -39.44 16.63
N PRO A 94 -25.21 -38.56 17.12
CA PRO A 94 -26.62 -38.54 16.74
C PRO A 94 -26.85 -37.88 15.37
N ASN A 95 -27.88 -38.39 14.70
CA ASN A 95 -28.34 -38.00 13.37
C ASN A 95 -29.08 -36.66 13.41
N VAL A 96 -28.68 -35.67 12.61
CA VAL A 96 -29.37 -34.37 12.46
C VAL A 96 -29.67 -34.11 10.99
N GLN A 97 -30.96 -34.03 10.64
CA GLN A 97 -31.43 -33.76 9.29
C GLN A 97 -31.35 -32.25 8.96
N PRO A 98 -31.06 -31.86 7.70
CA PRO A 98 -31.01 -30.45 7.30
C PRO A 98 -32.42 -29.87 7.16
N ILE A 99 -32.71 -28.82 7.92
CA ILE A 99 -33.94 -28.03 7.78
C ILE A 99 -33.77 -27.04 6.63
N ILE A 100 -34.61 -27.15 5.60
CA ILE A 100 -34.69 -26.22 4.46
C ILE A 100 -35.57 -25.03 4.86
N PRO A 101 -35.07 -23.78 4.86
CA PRO A 101 -35.93 -22.61 4.98
C PRO A 101 -36.74 -22.42 3.70
N LYS A 102 -38.08 -22.33 3.83
CA LYS A 102 -38.96 -21.98 2.71
C LYS A 102 -38.63 -20.59 2.18
N VAL A 103 -38.52 -20.48 0.86
CA VAL A 103 -38.67 -19.20 0.16
C VAL A 103 -40.09 -18.68 0.44
N LEU A 104 -40.19 -17.45 0.93
CA LEU A 104 -41.46 -16.75 1.04
C LEU A 104 -41.45 -15.59 0.04
N GLU A 105 -42.10 -15.81 -1.10
CA GLU A 105 -42.48 -14.71 -1.99
C GLU A 105 -43.51 -13.84 -1.27
N CYS A 106 -43.31 -12.52 -1.27
CA CYS A 106 -44.35 -11.57 -0.91
C CYS A 106 -44.49 -10.56 -2.05
N SER A 107 -45.70 -10.48 -2.60
CA SER A 107 -45.98 -9.78 -3.84
C SER A 107 -45.99 -8.26 -3.68
N THR A 108 -45.80 -7.57 -4.79
CA THR A 108 -45.94 -6.12 -4.92
C THR A 108 -47.36 -5.65 -4.61
N GLU A 109 -47.51 -4.70 -3.70
CA GLU A 109 -48.64 -3.76 -3.72
C GLU A 109 -48.13 -2.32 -3.74
N SER A 110 -48.63 -1.55 -4.71
CA SER A 110 -48.28 -0.15 -4.92
C SER A 110 -49.35 0.77 -4.32
N SER A 111 -48.98 1.53 -3.29
CA SER A 111 -49.81 2.60 -2.74
C SER A 111 -49.03 3.91 -2.67
N SER A 112 -49.30 4.81 -3.62
CA SER A 112 -48.78 6.18 -3.63
C SER A 112 -49.53 7.05 -2.63
N SER A 113 -48.82 7.65 -1.67
CA SER A 113 -49.34 8.75 -0.85
C SER A 113 -48.26 9.80 -0.59
N SER A 114 -48.53 11.03 -0.98
CA SER A 114 -47.59 12.16 -0.96
C SER A 114 -47.49 12.85 0.40
N ALA A 115 -46.26 13.19 0.79
CA ALA A 115 -45.84 14.34 1.60
C ALA A 115 -46.59 14.68 2.92
N SER A 116 -45.91 14.48 4.05
CA SER A 116 -45.53 15.58 4.97
C SER A 116 -44.77 15.10 6.22
N GLY A 117 -43.65 15.76 6.54
CA GLY A 117 -43.13 15.98 7.90
C GLY A 117 -42.90 14.78 8.84
N ASN A 118 -41.65 14.30 8.91
CA ASN A 118 -40.92 14.01 10.17
C ASN A 118 -39.53 13.44 9.86
N SER A 119 -38.56 14.32 9.57
CA SER A 119 -37.15 13.96 9.71
C SER A 119 -36.82 13.89 11.20
N VAL A 120 -37.08 12.74 11.82
CA VAL A 120 -36.51 12.41 13.13
C VAL A 120 -34.99 12.49 12.97
N ASP A 121 -34.33 13.39 13.70
CA ASP A 121 -32.87 13.49 13.76
C ASP A 121 -32.30 12.17 14.33
N ARG A 122 -32.07 11.20 13.44
CA ARG A 122 -31.43 9.94 13.79
C ARG A 122 -29.98 10.23 14.11
N ALA A 123 -29.56 9.88 15.33
CA ALA A 123 -28.18 10.05 15.77
C ALA A 123 -27.18 9.35 14.82
N PRO A 124 -25.92 9.80 14.76
CA PRO A 124 -24.87 9.15 13.99
C PRO A 124 -24.71 7.67 14.32
N SER A 125 -24.79 6.82 13.28
CA SER A 125 -24.25 5.46 13.33
C SER A 125 -22.72 5.41 13.16
N LEU A 126 -22.11 6.55 12.81
CA LEU A 126 -20.66 6.72 12.62
C LEU A 126 -20.22 8.12 13.07
N CYS A 127 -19.22 8.16 13.94
CA CYS A 127 -18.51 9.38 14.35
C CYS A 127 -17.04 9.29 13.91
N ILE A 128 -16.50 10.38 13.34
CA ILE A 128 -15.13 10.47 12.84
C ILE A 128 -14.41 11.64 13.51
N ALA A 129 -13.43 11.36 14.37
CA ALA A 129 -12.57 12.37 14.98
C ALA A 129 -11.27 12.57 14.20
N VAL A 130 -11.01 13.79 13.77
CA VAL A 130 -9.73 14.22 13.21
C VAL A 130 -8.92 14.87 14.32
N VAL A 131 -7.99 14.12 14.90
CA VAL A 131 -7.08 14.58 15.96
C VAL A 131 -5.92 15.34 15.32
N GLY A 132 -5.78 16.62 15.67
CA GLY A 132 -4.90 17.56 14.96
C GLY A 132 -5.61 18.33 13.85
N ALA A 133 -6.94 18.55 13.96
CA ALA A 133 -7.79 19.16 12.94
C ALA A 133 -7.32 20.49 12.34
N THR A 134 -6.58 21.30 13.10
CA THR A 134 -6.04 22.58 12.62
C THR A 134 -4.72 22.44 11.83
N GLY A 135 -4.20 21.22 11.68
CA GLY A 135 -2.97 20.92 10.95
C GLY A 135 -3.15 20.97 9.43
N GLU A 136 -2.03 21.09 8.72
CA GLU A 136 -2.01 21.19 7.26
C GLU A 136 -2.59 19.96 6.57
N LEU A 137 -2.18 18.75 6.99
CA LEU A 137 -2.70 17.49 6.46
C LEU A 137 -4.23 17.37 6.63
N ALA A 138 -4.74 17.76 7.81
CA ALA A 138 -6.17 17.74 8.10
C ALA A 138 -6.95 18.64 7.14
N ARG A 139 -6.54 19.90 7.01
CA ARG A 139 -7.18 20.91 6.16
C ARG A 139 -7.07 20.61 4.66
N ASN A 140 -5.90 20.15 4.21
CA ASN A 140 -5.61 20.03 2.76
C ASN A 140 -5.89 18.63 2.20
N LYS A 141 -6.10 17.61 3.04
CA LYS A 141 -6.35 16.22 2.61
C LYS A 141 -7.51 15.56 3.36
N ILE A 142 -7.51 15.53 4.69
CA ILE A 142 -8.47 14.71 5.46
C ILE A 142 -9.90 15.25 5.33
N PHE A 143 -10.15 16.51 5.67
CA PHE A 143 -11.49 17.10 5.54
C PHE A 143 -12.00 17.10 4.09
N PRO A 144 -11.20 17.49 3.06
CA PRO A 144 -11.60 17.32 1.66
C PRO A 144 -11.95 15.88 1.26
N ALA A 145 -11.23 14.87 1.76
CA ALA A 145 -11.54 13.47 1.48
C ALA A 145 -12.82 13.01 2.18
N LEU A 146 -13.05 13.41 3.44
CA LEU A 146 -14.29 13.12 4.18
C LEU A 146 -15.50 13.77 3.50
N PHE A 147 -15.37 15.03 3.06
CA PHE A 147 -16.42 15.71 2.30
C PHE A 147 -16.68 15.02 0.95
N ALA A 148 -15.65 14.60 0.21
CA ALA A 148 -15.83 13.87 -1.04
C ALA A 148 -16.58 12.52 -0.84
N LEU A 149 -16.28 11.79 0.23
CA LEU A 149 -16.98 10.56 0.60
C LEU A 149 -18.43 10.82 1.02
N TYR A 150 -18.69 11.88 1.79
CA TYR A 150 -20.04 12.31 2.15
C TYR A 150 -20.86 12.71 0.91
N TYR A 151 -20.29 13.57 0.07
CA TYR A 151 -20.91 14.07 -1.15
C TYR A 151 -21.31 12.93 -2.10
N SER A 152 -20.46 11.91 -2.22
CA SER A 152 -20.67 10.72 -3.05
C SER A 152 -21.56 9.65 -2.39
N GLY A 153 -22.09 9.88 -1.17
CA GLY A 153 -22.96 8.93 -0.46
C GLY A 153 -22.26 7.72 0.16
N PHE A 154 -20.92 7.74 0.29
CA PHE A 154 -20.15 6.67 0.94
C PHE A 154 -20.05 6.83 2.48
N LEU A 155 -20.49 7.95 3.04
CA LEU A 155 -20.69 8.12 4.48
C LEU A 155 -22.19 8.15 4.81
N PRO A 156 -22.61 7.70 6.01
CA PRO A 156 -24.00 7.85 6.46
C PRO A 156 -24.44 9.32 6.45
N GLU A 157 -25.69 9.59 6.08
CA GLU A 157 -26.25 10.94 6.00
C GLU A 157 -26.10 11.74 7.31
N ASN A 158 -26.20 11.06 8.46
CA ASN A 158 -26.06 11.68 9.79
C ASN A 158 -24.70 11.39 10.44
N VAL A 159 -23.62 11.24 9.66
CA VAL A 159 -22.25 11.10 10.19
C VAL A 159 -21.86 12.29 11.08
N GLY A 160 -21.25 12.03 12.24
CA GLY A 160 -20.71 13.09 13.11
C GLY A 160 -19.22 13.32 12.88
N ILE A 161 -18.80 14.55 12.55
CA ILE A 161 -17.40 14.89 12.27
C ILE A 161 -16.85 15.75 13.42
N PHE A 162 -15.71 15.35 13.99
CA PHE A 162 -15.14 15.98 15.20
C PHE A 162 -13.71 16.44 14.96
N GLY A 163 -13.48 17.75 14.91
CA GLY A 163 -12.14 18.32 14.84
C GLY A 163 -11.54 18.54 16.24
N TYR A 164 -10.61 17.68 16.65
CA TYR A 164 -9.91 17.84 17.93
C TYR A 164 -8.60 18.62 17.76
N SER A 165 -8.40 19.67 18.55
CA SER A 165 -7.14 20.44 18.53
C SER A 165 -6.85 21.14 19.87
N ARG A 166 -5.65 21.72 19.99
CA ARG A 166 -5.23 22.53 21.16
C ARG A 166 -5.61 24.01 21.05
N LYS A 167 -6.12 24.46 19.90
CA LYS A 167 -6.56 25.84 19.72
C LYS A 167 -7.96 25.98 20.31
N ASP A 168 -8.18 27.10 20.99
CA ASP A 168 -9.53 27.51 21.37
C ASP A 168 -10.21 28.08 20.13
N LEU A 169 -11.27 27.42 19.67
CA LEU A 169 -12.05 27.71 18.48
C LEU A 169 -13.50 27.30 18.75
N SER A 170 -14.46 27.97 18.13
CA SER A 170 -15.86 27.53 18.08
C SER A 170 -16.08 26.41 17.05
N ASP A 171 -17.28 25.80 17.07
CA ASP A 171 -17.72 24.89 16.01
C ASP A 171 -17.72 25.66 14.66
N GLU A 172 -18.21 26.91 14.65
CA GLU A 172 -18.25 27.81 13.50
C GLU A 172 -16.85 28.19 12.96
N ASP A 173 -15.88 28.47 13.83
CA ASP A 173 -14.50 28.73 13.42
C ASP A 173 -13.89 27.53 12.68
N LEU A 174 -14.13 26.31 13.18
CA LEU A 174 -13.68 25.09 12.52
C LEU A 174 -14.40 24.89 11.17
N ARG A 175 -15.72 25.11 11.12
CA ARG A 175 -16.48 25.05 9.85
C ARG A 175 -15.93 26.02 8.83
N ASN A 176 -15.66 27.27 9.20
CA ASN A 176 -15.05 28.28 8.31
C ASN A 176 -13.66 27.85 7.80
N ILE A 177 -12.82 27.31 8.70
CA ILE A 177 -11.50 26.77 8.35
C ILE A 177 -11.59 25.61 7.35
N VAL A 178 -12.59 24.74 7.50
CA VAL A 178 -12.81 23.56 6.64
C VAL A 178 -13.42 23.99 5.30
N ALA A 179 -14.49 24.79 5.32
CA ALA A 179 -15.17 25.30 4.13
C ALA A 179 -14.19 25.99 3.15
N ALA A 180 -13.21 26.74 3.67
CA ALA A 180 -12.17 27.39 2.87
C ALA A 180 -11.25 26.44 2.07
N THR A 181 -11.20 25.15 2.40
CA THR A 181 -10.44 24.13 1.64
C THR A 181 -11.32 23.10 0.92
N LEU A 182 -12.61 23.02 1.28
CA LEU A 182 -13.58 22.19 0.57
C LEU A 182 -13.87 22.77 -0.81
N THR A 183 -13.99 21.88 -1.79
CA THR A 183 -14.28 22.24 -3.19
C THR A 183 -15.13 21.15 -3.82
N CYS A 184 -16.15 21.54 -4.57
CA CYS A 184 -17.03 20.66 -5.34
C CYS A 184 -16.27 20.07 -6.54
N ARG A 185 -15.32 19.15 -6.29
CA ARG A 185 -14.44 18.54 -7.32
C ARG A 185 -14.97 17.24 -7.89
N VAL A 186 -15.91 16.60 -7.22
CA VAL A 186 -16.47 15.29 -7.62
C VAL A 186 -17.79 15.56 -8.32
N ASP A 187 -17.73 15.66 -9.66
CA ASP A 187 -18.84 15.80 -10.59
C ASP A 187 -19.80 17.00 -10.42
N HIS A 188 -20.43 17.40 -11.54
CA HIS A 188 -21.47 18.43 -11.55
C HIS A 188 -22.83 17.85 -11.14
N HIS A 189 -22.86 17.10 -10.04
CA HIS A 189 -24.14 16.73 -9.43
C HIS A 189 -24.79 17.98 -8.86
N GLU A 190 -26.06 18.18 -9.22
CA GLU A 190 -26.90 19.23 -8.67
C GLU A 190 -26.86 19.16 -7.13
N ASN A 191 -26.89 20.33 -6.50
CA ASN A 191 -26.91 20.52 -5.05
C ASN A 191 -25.60 20.25 -4.26
N CYS A 192 -24.48 20.87 -4.67
CA CYS A 192 -23.27 20.90 -3.82
C CYS A 192 -23.35 21.88 -2.63
N GLY A 193 -24.16 22.95 -2.73
CA GLY A 193 -24.37 23.91 -1.64
C GLY A 193 -24.95 23.24 -0.40
N ASP A 194 -26.18 22.71 -0.50
CA ASP A 194 -26.85 22.09 0.64
C ASP A 194 -26.07 20.90 1.20
N LYS A 195 -25.35 20.13 0.36
CA LYS A 195 -24.47 19.04 0.82
C LYS A 195 -23.24 19.55 1.58
N LEU A 196 -22.68 20.69 1.20
CA LEU A 196 -21.59 21.34 1.93
C LEU A 196 -22.09 21.83 3.29
N ASP A 197 -23.20 22.56 3.31
CA ASP A 197 -23.79 23.11 4.53
C ASP A 197 -24.18 21.97 5.50
N ALA A 198 -24.87 20.93 5.00
CA ALA A 198 -25.22 19.75 5.79
C ALA A 198 -23.99 19.02 6.38
N PHE A 199 -22.87 18.96 5.66
CA PHE A 199 -21.61 18.39 6.16
C PHE A 199 -20.97 19.28 7.23
N LEU A 200 -21.02 20.60 7.06
CA LEU A 200 -20.48 21.57 8.01
C LEU A 200 -21.31 21.59 9.31
N ASP A 201 -22.64 21.55 9.24
CA ASP A 201 -23.53 21.46 10.42
C ASP A 201 -23.21 20.26 11.31
N ARG A 202 -22.83 19.14 10.67
CA ARG A 202 -22.38 17.88 11.30
C ARG A 202 -20.92 17.90 11.75
N THR A 203 -20.23 19.02 11.58
CA THR A 203 -18.84 19.23 12.00
C THR A 203 -18.79 20.04 13.31
N TYR A 204 -18.10 19.49 14.31
CA TYR A 204 -17.95 20.03 15.66
C TYR A 204 -16.48 20.14 16.03
N HIS A 205 -16.11 21.15 16.83
CA HIS A 205 -14.77 21.34 17.37
C HIS A 205 -14.67 20.82 18.81
N ILE A 206 -13.49 20.32 19.18
CA ILE A 206 -13.14 20.03 20.57
C ILE A 206 -11.78 20.65 20.90
N ASN A 207 -11.79 21.60 21.84
CA ASN A 207 -10.59 22.07 22.51
C ASN A 207 -10.10 21.02 23.52
N GLY A 208 -9.09 20.26 23.10
CA GLY A 208 -8.42 19.23 23.88
C GLY A 208 -7.53 19.77 25.01
N GLY A 209 -7.14 21.04 24.97
CA GLY A 209 -6.17 21.63 25.90
C GLY A 209 -4.79 20.97 25.83
N PHE A 210 -4.00 21.12 26.90
CA PHE A 210 -2.64 20.56 26.99
C PHE A 210 -2.59 19.16 27.63
N ASN A 211 -3.63 18.75 28.37
CA ASN A 211 -3.73 17.41 28.96
C ASN A 211 -4.60 16.50 28.07
N ASN A 212 -3.97 15.62 27.30
CA ASN A 212 -4.67 14.72 26.37
C ASN A 212 -5.67 13.80 27.08
N LYS A 213 -5.46 13.41 28.34
CA LYS A 213 -6.42 12.60 29.10
C LYS A 213 -7.76 13.32 29.30
N ASP A 214 -7.73 14.59 29.67
CA ASP A 214 -8.95 15.36 29.91
C ASP A 214 -9.56 15.86 28.59
N GLY A 215 -8.74 16.19 27.59
CA GLY A 215 -9.20 16.45 26.23
C GLY A 215 -9.97 15.28 25.63
N MET A 216 -9.45 14.06 25.77
CA MET A 216 -10.11 12.84 25.29
C MET A 216 -11.44 12.56 26.03
N LYS A 217 -11.52 12.79 27.35
CA LYS A 217 -12.81 12.75 28.06
C LYS A 217 -13.83 13.78 27.55
N LYS A 218 -13.39 15.00 27.19
CA LYS A 218 -14.27 16.01 26.58
C LYS A 218 -14.81 15.55 25.23
N LEU A 219 -13.93 15.01 24.38
CA LEU A 219 -14.29 14.43 23.08
C LEU A 219 -15.32 13.30 23.26
N ASN A 220 -15.08 12.37 24.20
CA ASN A 220 -15.99 11.27 24.50
C ASN A 220 -17.39 11.76 24.90
N ARG A 221 -17.46 12.74 25.82
CA ARG A 221 -18.74 13.32 26.28
C ARG A 221 -19.51 13.98 25.14
N ARG A 222 -18.85 14.74 24.25
CA ARG A 222 -19.52 15.37 23.10
C ARG A 222 -19.99 14.32 22.09
N MET A 223 -19.19 13.28 21.84
CA MET A 223 -19.61 12.14 21.01
C MET A 223 -20.84 11.45 21.61
N GLU A 224 -20.81 11.07 22.88
CA GLU A 224 -21.94 10.44 23.59
C GLU A 224 -23.21 11.31 23.56
N GLN A 225 -23.09 12.64 23.68
CA GLN A 225 -24.22 13.57 23.58
C GLN A 225 -24.89 13.56 22.21
N ILE A 226 -24.12 13.40 21.12
CA ILE A 226 -24.62 13.44 19.75
C ILE A 226 -25.10 12.04 19.31
N GLU A 227 -24.40 10.98 19.73
CA GLU A 227 -24.78 9.57 19.52
C GLU A 227 -26.05 9.17 20.31
N GLY A 228 -26.28 9.80 21.46
CA GLY A 228 -27.41 9.49 22.34
C GLY A 228 -27.32 8.07 22.89
N GLU A 229 -28.41 7.29 22.74
CA GLU A 229 -28.46 5.89 23.16
C GLU A 229 -28.12 4.88 22.04
N HIS A 230 -27.88 5.35 20.82
CA HIS A 230 -27.70 4.50 19.64
C HIS A 230 -26.35 3.75 19.64
N GLU A 231 -26.28 2.69 18.83
CA GLU A 231 -25.01 2.05 18.47
C GLU A 231 -24.28 2.89 17.44
N ALA A 232 -23.26 3.62 17.89
CA ALA A 232 -22.40 4.42 17.05
C ALA A 232 -20.99 3.82 16.97
N ASN A 233 -20.47 3.74 15.76
CA ASN A 233 -19.10 3.33 15.47
C ASN A 233 -18.17 4.55 15.48
N ARG A 234 -16.90 4.39 15.90
CA ARG A 234 -15.96 5.51 15.98
C ARG A 234 -14.69 5.28 15.17
N ILE A 235 -14.34 6.25 14.33
CA ILE A 235 -13.05 6.34 13.63
C ILE A 235 -12.25 7.51 14.23
N PHE A 236 -10.97 7.28 14.54
CA PHE A 236 -10.06 8.31 15.02
C PHE A 236 -8.87 8.45 14.06
N TYR A 237 -8.78 9.57 13.35
CA TYR A 237 -7.65 9.90 12.49
C TYR A 237 -6.61 10.70 13.28
N LEU A 238 -5.44 10.11 13.50
CA LEU A 238 -4.34 10.72 14.27
C LEU A 238 -3.41 11.51 13.35
N SER A 239 -3.82 12.73 13.00
CA SER A 239 -3.01 13.72 12.25
C SER A 239 -2.15 14.57 13.19
N VAL A 240 -1.37 13.91 14.06
CA VAL A 240 -0.51 14.55 15.08
C VAL A 240 0.98 14.27 14.81
N PRO A 241 1.90 15.13 15.30
CA PRO A 241 3.34 14.86 15.26
C PRO A 241 3.70 13.56 16.00
N GLN A 242 4.79 12.93 15.57
CA GLN A 242 5.24 11.63 16.08
C GLN A 242 5.45 11.62 17.60
N GLU A 243 5.92 12.73 18.15
CA GLU A 243 6.23 12.92 19.56
C GLU A 243 4.97 12.89 20.43
N ALA A 244 3.83 13.30 19.87
CA ALA A 244 2.53 13.29 20.55
C ALA A 244 1.74 12.00 20.31
N LEU A 245 2.09 11.21 19.29
CA LEU A 245 1.29 10.07 18.81
C LEU A 245 0.98 9.04 19.90
N LEU A 246 2.00 8.64 20.68
CA LEU A 246 1.82 7.66 21.75
C LEU A 246 0.90 8.16 22.87
N ASP A 247 1.18 9.35 23.42
CA ASP A 247 0.38 9.94 24.51
C ASP A 247 -1.09 10.18 24.11
N VAL A 248 -1.29 10.70 22.90
CA VAL A 248 -2.62 10.85 22.29
C VAL A 248 -3.32 9.49 22.16
N SER A 249 -2.63 8.46 21.65
CA SER A 249 -3.23 7.14 21.44
C SER A 249 -3.59 6.42 22.73
N VAL A 250 -2.74 6.49 23.77
CA VAL A 250 -3.02 5.92 25.09
C VAL A 250 -4.18 6.65 25.76
N SER A 251 -4.17 7.99 25.71
CA SER A 251 -5.27 8.81 26.24
C SER A 251 -6.61 8.51 25.54
N LEU A 252 -6.59 8.27 24.23
CA LEU A 252 -7.76 7.90 23.43
C LEU A 252 -8.28 6.51 23.80
N ALA A 253 -7.40 5.51 23.92
CA ALA A 253 -7.76 4.15 24.33
C ALA A 253 -8.54 4.16 25.65
N ASP A 254 -8.01 4.89 26.63
CA ASP A 254 -8.50 4.84 28.01
C ASP A 254 -9.75 5.72 28.25
N ASN A 255 -10.08 6.65 27.34
CA ASN A 255 -11.11 7.67 27.61
C ASN A 255 -12.11 7.94 26.47
N SER A 256 -11.85 7.52 25.22
CA SER A 256 -12.66 7.93 24.04
C SER A 256 -13.27 6.77 23.23
N GLN A 257 -12.96 5.52 23.52
CA GLN A 257 -13.52 4.40 22.75
C GLN A 257 -15.01 4.19 23.06
N THR A 258 -15.83 4.00 22.02
CA THR A 258 -17.21 3.54 22.18
C THR A 258 -17.23 2.12 22.73
N LYS A 259 -18.21 1.80 23.59
CA LYS A 259 -18.47 0.45 24.10
C LYS A 259 -19.62 -0.25 23.37
N ARG A 260 -20.33 0.46 22.50
CA ARG A 260 -21.53 -0.03 21.81
C ARG A 260 -21.21 -0.54 20.40
N GLY A 261 -20.50 0.26 19.60
CA GLY A 261 -20.04 -0.12 18.26
C GLY A 261 -18.55 -0.46 18.22
N TRP A 262 -17.99 -0.57 17.01
CA TRP A 262 -16.54 -0.77 16.81
C TRP A 262 -15.75 0.53 16.87
N ASN A 263 -14.45 0.40 17.17
CA ASN A 263 -13.49 1.51 17.14
C ASN A 263 -12.36 1.19 16.15
N ARG A 264 -12.03 2.14 15.26
CA ARG A 264 -10.89 2.09 14.32
C ARG A 264 -10.03 3.33 14.46
N ILE A 265 -8.72 3.18 14.31
CA ILE A 265 -7.74 4.24 14.53
C ILE A 265 -6.80 4.29 13.33
N ILE A 266 -6.75 5.44 12.68
CA ILE A 266 -5.95 5.71 11.49
C ILE A 266 -4.69 6.44 11.94
N ILE A 267 -3.53 5.91 11.57
CA ILE A 267 -2.21 6.37 12.04
C ILE A 267 -1.32 6.68 10.83
N GLU A 268 -0.74 7.87 10.82
CA GLU A 268 0.20 8.30 9.77
C GLU A 268 1.64 7.82 10.02
N LYS A 269 2.45 7.82 8.96
CA LYS A 269 3.91 7.65 9.08
C LYS A 269 4.53 8.87 9.80
N PRO A 270 5.61 8.71 10.58
CA PRO A 270 6.55 7.58 10.60
C PRO A 270 6.22 6.45 11.61
N PHE A 271 6.29 5.19 11.18
CA PHE A 271 6.09 4.03 12.07
C PHE A 271 7.38 3.61 12.82
N GLY A 272 8.08 4.60 13.38
CA GLY A 272 9.45 4.45 13.92
C GLY A 272 10.55 4.87 12.93
N PHE A 273 11.80 4.72 13.36
CA PHE A 273 13.00 5.16 12.62
C PHE A 273 13.94 4.00 12.24
N ASP A 274 13.74 2.84 12.87
CA ASP A 274 14.44 1.57 12.69
C ASP A 274 13.55 0.41 13.20
N ALA A 275 14.03 -0.83 13.07
CA ALA A 275 13.27 -2.02 13.49
C ALA A 275 12.96 -2.05 15.00
N LEU A 276 13.85 -1.55 15.87
CA LEU A 276 13.67 -1.61 17.32
C LEU A 276 12.64 -0.58 17.81
N SER A 277 12.71 0.64 17.29
CA SER A 277 11.74 1.70 17.56
C SER A 277 10.37 1.36 16.98
N SER A 278 10.31 0.79 15.78
CA SER A 278 9.06 0.30 15.17
C SER A 278 8.42 -0.84 15.96
N TYR A 279 9.24 -1.80 16.44
CA TYR A 279 8.79 -2.86 17.33
C TYR A 279 8.24 -2.30 18.65
N LYS A 280 8.97 -1.41 19.33
CA LYS A 280 8.51 -0.77 20.58
C LYS A 280 7.19 -0.01 20.39
N LEU A 281 7.09 0.80 19.33
CA LEU A 281 5.87 1.52 18.96
C LEU A 281 4.69 0.56 18.74
N THR A 282 4.93 -0.55 18.04
CA THR A 282 3.91 -1.59 17.78
C THR A 282 3.47 -2.28 19.07
N GLN A 283 4.39 -2.63 19.97
CA GLN A 283 4.06 -3.21 21.28
C GLN A 283 3.24 -2.23 22.14
N CYS A 284 3.56 -0.94 22.14
CA CYS A 284 2.76 0.06 22.83
C CYS A 284 1.32 0.14 22.27
N PHE A 285 1.14 0.12 20.95
CA PHE A 285 -0.20 0.09 20.35
C PHE A 285 -0.96 -1.20 20.70
N LEU A 286 -0.32 -2.37 20.56
CA LEU A 286 -0.95 -3.67 20.85
C LEU A 286 -1.25 -3.88 22.35
N SER A 287 -0.65 -3.11 23.25
CA SER A 287 -1.01 -3.10 24.67
C SER A 287 -2.36 -2.41 24.97
N LYS A 288 -2.91 -1.66 24.01
CA LYS A 288 -4.15 -0.89 24.14
C LYS A 288 -5.20 -1.17 23.05
N PHE A 289 -4.79 -1.70 21.90
CA PHE A 289 -5.65 -1.90 20.74
C PHE A 289 -5.44 -3.27 20.12
N GLN A 290 -6.51 -3.84 19.58
CA GLN A 290 -6.41 -5.04 18.75
C GLN A 290 -5.91 -4.66 17.35
N GLU A 291 -5.11 -5.51 16.71
CA GLU A 291 -4.52 -5.23 15.40
C GLU A 291 -5.56 -4.87 14.32
N LYS A 292 -6.75 -5.49 14.35
CA LYS A 292 -7.89 -5.17 13.45
C LYS A 292 -8.48 -3.76 13.62
N GLN A 293 -8.07 -3.02 14.66
CA GLN A 293 -8.47 -1.63 14.89
C GLN A 293 -7.44 -0.64 14.33
N LEU A 294 -6.24 -1.08 13.96
CA LEU A 294 -5.09 -0.23 13.63
C LEU A 294 -4.89 -0.12 12.11
N TYR A 295 -5.23 1.05 11.57
CA TYR A 295 -5.12 1.37 10.15
C TYR A 295 -3.89 2.26 9.92
N ARG A 296 -2.76 1.63 9.61
CA ARG A 296 -1.48 2.32 9.37
C ARG A 296 -1.43 2.79 7.91
N ILE A 297 -1.38 4.11 7.70
CA ILE A 297 -1.46 4.71 6.37
C ILE A 297 -0.13 4.64 5.63
N ASP A 298 -0.18 4.01 4.45
CA ASP A 298 0.70 4.31 3.33
C ASP A 298 -0.16 4.88 2.19
N HIS A 299 -0.14 6.20 2.03
CA HIS A 299 -0.98 6.90 1.04
C HIS A 299 -0.72 6.52 -0.43
N ARG A 300 0.38 5.78 -0.73
CA ARG A 300 0.65 5.31 -2.11
C ARG A 300 -0.09 4.01 -2.41
N LEU A 301 -0.54 3.25 -1.40
CA LEU A 301 -1.35 2.04 -1.59
C LEU A 301 -2.73 2.36 -2.19
N GLY A 302 -3.35 3.47 -1.76
CA GLY A 302 -4.62 3.96 -2.31
C GLY A 302 -4.47 4.76 -3.61
N LYS A 303 -3.56 4.35 -4.49
CA LYS A 303 -3.44 4.87 -5.85
C LYS A 303 -3.84 3.80 -6.85
N ASP A 304 -4.60 4.20 -7.86
CA ASP A 304 -5.17 3.31 -8.89
C ASP A 304 -4.11 2.39 -9.52
N LEU A 305 -2.91 2.92 -9.80
CA LEU A 305 -1.80 2.13 -10.38
C LEU A 305 -1.28 1.01 -9.47
N ILE A 306 -1.42 1.14 -8.16
CA ILE A 306 -0.96 0.16 -7.16
C ILE A 306 -2.09 -0.84 -6.86
N GLU A 307 -3.32 -0.37 -6.74
CA GLU A 307 -4.51 -1.21 -6.57
C GLU A 307 -4.73 -2.15 -7.77
N ASN A 308 -4.59 -1.63 -8.99
CA ASN A 308 -4.74 -2.41 -10.23
C ASN A 308 -3.65 -3.48 -10.45
N ILE A 309 -2.56 -3.52 -9.67
CA ILE A 309 -1.55 -4.59 -9.78
C ILE A 309 -2.20 -5.95 -9.50
N THR A 310 -3.01 -6.06 -8.45
CA THR A 310 -3.66 -7.32 -8.05
C THR A 310 -4.63 -7.81 -9.13
N VAL A 311 -5.44 -6.90 -9.70
CA VAL A 311 -6.37 -7.18 -10.79
C VAL A 311 -5.64 -7.60 -12.06
N LEU A 312 -4.61 -6.83 -12.47
CA LEU A 312 -3.82 -7.13 -13.66
C LEU A 312 -3.15 -8.51 -13.58
N ARG A 313 -2.65 -8.90 -12.39
CA ARG A 313 -1.97 -10.19 -12.20
C ARG A 313 -2.90 -11.39 -12.11
N PHE A 314 -3.99 -11.29 -11.35
CA PHE A 314 -4.79 -12.47 -10.98
C PHE A 314 -6.13 -12.57 -11.73
N SER A 315 -6.60 -11.50 -12.37
CA SER A 315 -7.82 -11.54 -13.21
C SER A 315 -7.53 -11.80 -14.70
N ASN A 316 -6.26 -12.00 -15.08
CA ASN A 316 -5.84 -12.10 -16.48
C ASN A 316 -4.97 -13.34 -16.73
N LEU A 317 -5.56 -14.37 -17.33
CA LEU A 317 -4.89 -15.65 -17.66
C LEU A 317 -3.63 -15.49 -18.53
N VAL A 318 -3.52 -14.40 -19.29
CA VAL A 318 -2.35 -14.12 -20.16
C VAL A 318 -1.12 -13.70 -19.33
N PHE A 319 -1.30 -13.03 -18.19
CA PHE A 319 -0.19 -12.50 -17.40
C PHE A 319 0.33 -13.48 -16.34
N GLU A 320 -0.51 -14.35 -15.81
CA GLU A 320 -0.13 -15.27 -14.71
C GLU A 320 1.10 -16.16 -15.05
N PRO A 321 1.18 -16.84 -16.22
CA PRO A 321 2.35 -17.66 -16.58
C PRO A 321 3.62 -16.83 -16.80
N LEU A 322 3.46 -15.63 -17.35
CA LEU A 322 4.56 -14.69 -17.62
C LEU A 322 5.13 -14.09 -16.33
N TRP A 323 4.42 -14.17 -15.21
CA TRP A 323 4.79 -13.54 -13.94
C TRP A 323 5.80 -14.37 -13.12
N SER A 324 6.87 -14.83 -13.76
CA SER A 324 7.89 -15.70 -13.16
C SER A 324 9.29 -15.41 -13.70
N ARG A 325 10.32 -15.83 -12.96
CA ARG A 325 11.74 -15.77 -13.34
C ARG A 325 12.10 -16.38 -14.70
N THR A 326 11.26 -17.28 -15.21
CA THR A 326 11.40 -17.91 -16.52
C THR A 326 11.26 -16.88 -17.64
N TYR A 327 10.36 -15.91 -17.47
CA TYR A 327 10.05 -14.91 -18.50
C TYR A 327 10.51 -13.50 -18.09
N ILE A 328 10.48 -13.14 -16.82
CA ILE A 328 10.91 -11.83 -16.32
C ILE A 328 12.43 -11.84 -16.05
N LYS A 329 13.12 -10.94 -16.75
CA LYS A 329 14.57 -10.72 -16.67
C LYS A 329 14.98 -9.77 -15.54
N ASN A 330 14.17 -8.75 -15.28
CA ASN A 330 14.34 -7.80 -14.17
C ASN A 330 13.04 -7.00 -13.94
N VAL A 331 12.88 -6.52 -12.72
CA VAL A 331 11.81 -5.59 -12.32
C VAL A 331 12.46 -4.27 -11.92
N GLN A 332 11.85 -3.13 -12.22
CA GLN A 332 12.35 -1.80 -11.88
C GLN A 332 11.26 -0.97 -11.21
N VAL A 333 11.54 -0.44 -10.02
CA VAL A 333 10.65 0.46 -9.30
C VAL A 333 11.28 1.84 -9.26
N ILE A 334 10.71 2.77 -10.01
CA ILE A 334 11.26 4.12 -10.21
C ILE A 334 10.31 5.15 -9.61
N LEU A 335 10.78 5.87 -8.58
CA LEU A 335 10.09 7.02 -8.00
C LEU A 335 10.99 8.26 -8.07
N SER A 336 10.78 9.13 -9.05
CA SER A 336 11.48 10.41 -9.14
C SER A 336 10.56 11.57 -8.78
N GLU A 337 11.06 12.46 -7.94
CA GLU A 337 10.38 13.70 -7.56
C GLU A 337 11.24 14.92 -8.00
N GLU A 338 10.58 15.94 -8.53
CA GLU A 338 11.23 17.22 -8.84
C GLU A 338 11.49 18.01 -7.55
N CYS A 339 12.53 18.84 -7.53
CA CYS A 339 12.92 19.57 -6.31
C CYS A 339 12.02 20.80 -6.10
N GLY A 340 10.89 20.61 -5.42
CA GLY A 340 10.03 21.69 -4.92
C GLY A 340 10.21 21.96 -3.43
N MET A 341 9.64 23.07 -2.92
CA MET A 341 9.77 23.46 -1.51
C MET A 341 9.20 22.42 -0.53
N GLU A 342 8.15 21.68 -0.90
CA GLU A 342 7.64 20.57 -0.09
C GLU A 342 8.67 19.43 0.10
N ALA A 343 9.43 19.11 -0.95
CA ALA A 343 10.51 18.13 -0.87
C ALA A 343 11.66 18.65 0.01
N GLN A 344 11.84 19.97 0.08
CA GLN A 344 12.87 20.59 0.90
C GLN A 344 12.61 20.43 2.41
N GLY A 345 11.34 20.39 2.84
CA GLY A 345 11.00 20.08 4.23
C GLY A 345 11.17 18.58 4.59
N ARG A 346 10.75 17.67 3.71
CA ARG A 346 10.67 16.22 4.01
C ARG A 346 12.01 15.50 4.00
N TYR A 347 12.89 15.82 3.04
CA TYR A 347 14.08 15.02 2.76
C TYR A 347 15.37 15.54 3.40
N PHE A 348 15.47 16.85 3.71
CA PHE A 348 16.66 17.44 4.36
C PHE A 348 16.59 17.43 5.90
N GLY A 349 15.47 17.01 6.48
CA GLY A 349 15.39 16.62 7.89
C GLY A 349 16.11 15.29 8.18
N HIS A 350 16.09 14.83 9.44
CA HIS A 350 16.82 13.63 9.89
C HIS A 350 16.30 12.28 9.34
N TYR A 351 15.26 12.28 8.48
CA TYR A 351 14.58 11.05 8.05
C TYR A 351 15.25 10.39 6.83
N GLY A 352 15.48 11.16 5.75
CA GLY A 352 16.14 10.73 4.51
C GLY A 352 15.29 9.86 3.58
N VAL A 353 15.69 9.75 2.30
CA VAL A 353 14.91 9.07 1.25
C VAL A 353 14.60 7.59 1.57
N ILE A 354 15.48 6.92 2.30
CA ILE A 354 15.34 5.50 2.65
C ILE A 354 14.15 5.29 3.59
N ARG A 355 14.01 6.14 4.61
CA ARG A 355 12.91 6.00 5.58
C ARG A 355 11.59 6.56 5.05
N ASP A 356 11.64 7.69 4.33
CA ASP A 356 10.43 8.33 3.83
C ASP A 356 9.73 7.53 2.73
N ILE A 357 10.52 6.94 1.83
CA ILE A 357 10.04 6.36 0.55
C ILE A 357 10.37 4.87 0.41
N VAL A 358 11.62 4.47 0.66
CA VAL A 358 12.06 3.10 0.33
C VAL A 358 11.39 2.09 1.25
N HIS A 359 11.47 2.30 2.57
CA HIS A 359 10.91 1.42 3.59
C HIS A 359 9.39 1.25 3.50
N SER A 360 8.68 2.29 3.08
CA SER A 360 7.23 2.35 2.94
C SER A 360 6.81 2.00 1.52
N HIS A 361 6.70 3.02 0.68
CA HIS A 361 6.04 3.01 -0.62
C HIS A 361 6.63 1.99 -1.59
N ILE A 362 7.96 1.87 -1.62
CA ILE A 362 8.66 0.98 -2.56
C ILE A 362 8.54 -0.48 -2.12
N LEU A 363 8.79 -0.80 -0.85
CA LEU A 363 8.62 -2.17 -0.34
C LEU A 363 7.15 -2.64 -0.42
N GLN A 364 6.18 -1.76 -0.17
CA GLN A 364 4.76 -2.06 -0.37
C GLN A 364 4.41 -2.36 -1.84
N THR A 365 4.96 -1.58 -2.78
CA THR A 365 4.79 -1.81 -4.23
C THR A 365 5.42 -3.14 -4.67
N ILE A 366 6.63 -3.44 -4.20
CA ILE A 366 7.32 -4.71 -4.48
C ILE A 366 6.54 -5.89 -3.91
N ALA A 367 6.03 -5.78 -2.68
CA ALA A 367 5.23 -6.84 -2.07
C ALA A 367 3.98 -7.19 -2.92
N LEU A 368 3.21 -6.19 -3.35
CA LEU A 368 2.04 -6.40 -4.21
C LEU A 368 2.40 -6.97 -5.60
N PHE A 369 3.51 -6.52 -6.19
CA PHE A 369 3.98 -7.02 -7.48
C PHE A 369 4.51 -8.47 -7.41
N ALA A 370 5.13 -8.85 -6.29
CA ALA A 370 5.85 -10.12 -6.16
C ALA A 370 5.11 -11.21 -5.38
N MET A 371 4.01 -10.89 -4.68
CA MET A 371 3.24 -11.87 -3.88
C MET A 371 2.67 -13.01 -4.73
N GLU A 372 2.49 -14.20 -4.15
CA GLU A 372 1.75 -15.26 -4.84
C GLU A 372 0.25 -14.90 -4.91
N PRO A 373 -0.55 -15.61 -5.74
CA PRO A 373 -2.00 -15.49 -5.67
C PRO A 373 -2.49 -15.76 -4.24
N PRO A 374 -3.22 -14.83 -3.60
CA PRO A 374 -3.79 -15.05 -2.27
C PRO A 374 -4.96 -16.04 -2.35
N VAL A 375 -5.29 -16.67 -1.22
CA VAL A 375 -6.39 -17.65 -1.13
C VAL A 375 -7.74 -17.00 -1.43
N SER A 376 -7.93 -15.75 -1.00
CA SER A 376 -9.07 -14.91 -1.33
C SER A 376 -8.65 -13.45 -1.51
N LEU A 377 -9.60 -12.57 -1.81
CA LEU A 377 -9.39 -11.13 -1.84
C LEU A 377 -9.58 -10.46 -0.46
N ASP A 378 -9.68 -11.24 0.62
CA ASP A 378 -9.70 -10.69 1.98
C ASP A 378 -8.37 -9.97 2.32
N GLY A 379 -8.48 -8.92 3.13
CA GLY A 379 -7.34 -8.11 3.53
C GLY A 379 -6.24 -8.89 4.26
N GLU A 380 -6.59 -9.93 5.03
CA GLU A 380 -5.62 -10.77 5.73
C GLU A 380 -4.90 -11.75 4.79
N ASP A 381 -5.61 -12.36 3.84
CA ASP A 381 -4.98 -13.25 2.85
C ASP A 381 -3.99 -12.51 1.96
N ILE A 382 -4.35 -11.31 1.50
CA ILE A 382 -3.44 -10.41 0.78
C ILE A 382 -2.27 -10.00 1.68
N ARG A 383 -2.51 -9.70 2.96
CA ARG A 383 -1.46 -9.34 3.92
C ARG A 383 -0.47 -10.48 4.17
N ASN A 384 -0.95 -11.71 4.27
CA ASN A 384 -0.13 -12.91 4.47
C ASN A 384 0.86 -13.11 3.31
N GLU A 385 0.39 -13.04 2.06
CA GLU A 385 1.26 -13.20 0.88
C GLU A 385 2.24 -12.01 0.69
N LYS A 386 1.84 -10.79 1.05
CA LYS A 386 2.78 -9.64 1.14
C LYS A 386 3.87 -9.86 2.19
N VAL A 387 3.52 -10.32 3.39
CA VAL A 387 4.48 -10.59 4.48
C VAL A 387 5.45 -11.71 4.10
N LYS A 388 4.97 -12.77 3.45
CA LYS A 388 5.77 -13.88 2.92
C LYS A 388 6.85 -13.38 1.95
N VAL A 389 6.49 -12.50 1.00
CA VAL A 389 7.47 -11.84 0.11
C VAL A 389 8.49 -11.03 0.90
N LEU A 390 8.04 -10.15 1.80
CA LEU A 390 8.93 -9.27 2.56
C LEU A 390 9.94 -10.07 3.41
N ARG A 391 9.53 -11.24 3.93
CA ARG A 391 10.41 -12.18 4.64
C ARG A 391 11.41 -12.91 3.73
N SER A 392 11.08 -13.09 2.44
CA SER A 392 11.97 -13.62 1.40
C SER A 392 12.88 -12.55 0.77
N ILE A 393 12.73 -11.26 1.06
CA ILE A 393 13.67 -10.24 0.56
C ILE A 393 15.03 -10.45 1.23
N ARG A 394 16.06 -10.69 0.41
CA ARG A 394 17.44 -10.82 0.88
C ARG A 394 17.91 -9.51 1.52
N LYS A 395 18.59 -9.60 2.66
CA LYS A 395 19.22 -8.43 3.30
C LYS A 395 20.16 -7.74 2.30
N LEU A 396 20.00 -6.42 2.14
CA LEU A 396 20.82 -5.61 1.24
C LEU A 396 22.31 -5.70 1.60
N ASN A 397 23.14 -5.97 0.60
CA ASN A 397 24.58 -5.75 0.67
C ASN A 397 24.88 -4.29 0.29
N LEU A 398 25.77 -3.62 1.03
CA LEU A 398 26.15 -2.24 0.71
C LEU A 398 26.80 -2.10 -0.67
N ASN A 399 27.41 -3.16 -1.20
CA ASN A 399 27.96 -3.18 -2.56
C ASN A 399 26.88 -3.09 -3.67
N ASP A 400 25.64 -3.47 -3.35
CA ASP A 400 24.49 -3.43 -4.27
C ASP A 400 23.66 -2.13 -4.10
N VAL A 401 24.14 -1.17 -3.29
CA VAL A 401 23.47 0.10 -2.97
C VAL A 401 24.28 1.29 -3.47
N VAL A 402 23.61 2.21 -4.15
CA VAL A 402 24.13 3.52 -4.55
C VAL A 402 23.35 4.60 -3.83
N LEU A 403 24.03 5.37 -2.98
CA LEU A 403 23.48 6.56 -2.35
C LEU A 403 23.94 7.81 -3.10
N GLY A 404 23.09 8.84 -3.09
CA GLY A 404 23.42 10.15 -3.62
C GLY A 404 22.77 11.27 -2.82
N GLN A 405 23.32 12.46 -2.96
CA GLN A 405 22.79 13.68 -2.36
C GLN A 405 22.65 14.74 -3.46
N TYR A 406 21.49 15.37 -3.50
CA TYR A 406 21.19 16.47 -4.41
C TYR A 406 21.97 17.71 -4.00
N LYS A 407 22.68 18.31 -4.94
CA LYS A 407 23.43 19.56 -4.75
C LYS A 407 22.77 20.67 -5.56
N ASN A 408 22.16 21.64 -4.87
CA ASN A 408 21.64 22.83 -5.52
C ASN A 408 22.83 23.64 -6.11
N SER A 409 22.78 23.94 -7.40
CA SER A 409 23.84 24.71 -8.09
C SER A 409 23.71 26.22 -7.93
N ALA A 410 22.57 26.72 -7.42
CA ALA A 410 22.29 28.15 -7.33
C ALA A 410 22.65 28.79 -5.97
N ASP A 411 22.92 27.99 -4.94
CA ASP A 411 23.01 28.50 -3.57
C ASP A 411 24.43 28.94 -3.19
N LYS A 412 24.69 30.26 -3.20
CA LYS A 412 25.88 30.87 -2.59
C LYS A 412 25.73 31.07 -1.08
N SER A 413 24.51 30.96 -0.55
CA SER A 413 24.26 30.86 0.89
C SER A 413 24.41 29.41 1.29
N GLY A 414 25.48 29.08 2.03
CA GLY A 414 25.68 27.75 2.59
C GLY A 414 24.66 27.43 3.69
N CYS A 415 23.41 27.15 3.32
CA CYS A 415 22.40 26.65 4.24
C CYS A 415 22.75 25.20 4.62
N TYR A 416 23.62 25.09 5.63
CA TYR A 416 24.26 23.91 6.22
C TYR A 416 23.67 22.53 5.85
N MET A 417 24.07 22.00 4.68
CA MET A 417 23.96 20.58 4.36
C MET A 417 25.10 19.78 5.02
N ASN A 418 25.35 20.01 6.31
CA ASN A 418 26.28 19.19 7.13
C ASN A 418 25.73 17.78 7.42
N SER A 419 24.55 17.46 6.89
CA SER A 419 23.91 16.15 7.01
C SER A 419 24.34 15.25 5.85
N LEU A 420 24.92 14.09 6.15
CA LEU A 420 25.18 13.01 5.18
C LEU A 420 23.89 12.27 4.76
N MET A 421 22.71 12.90 4.89
CA MET A 421 21.43 12.30 4.54
C MET A 421 21.31 12.09 3.02
N PRO A 422 21.03 10.86 2.56
CA PRO A 422 20.83 10.58 1.15
C PRO A 422 19.47 11.12 0.70
N THR A 423 19.47 11.89 -0.40
CA THR A 423 18.26 12.32 -1.11
C THR A 423 18.02 11.49 -2.38
N PHE A 424 18.94 10.59 -2.70
CA PHE A 424 18.86 9.61 -3.78
C PHE A 424 19.30 8.23 -3.26
N PHE A 425 18.56 7.20 -3.69
CA PHE A 425 18.84 5.79 -3.39
C PHE A 425 18.57 4.95 -4.64
N ALA A 426 19.51 4.11 -5.02
CA ALA A 426 19.28 3.02 -5.95
C ALA A 426 19.87 1.73 -5.38
N ALA A 427 19.21 0.59 -5.61
CA ALA A 427 19.71 -0.70 -5.15
C ALA A 427 19.19 -1.86 -6.00
N ALA A 428 19.93 -2.98 -6.02
CA ALA A 428 19.44 -4.26 -6.49
C ALA A 428 18.94 -5.10 -5.31
N LEU A 429 17.63 -5.35 -5.25
CA LEU A 429 17.00 -6.28 -4.32
C LEU A 429 16.84 -7.65 -4.98
N TYR A 430 16.85 -8.71 -4.16
CA TYR A 430 16.57 -10.08 -4.58
C TYR A 430 15.54 -10.71 -3.63
N ILE A 431 14.65 -11.53 -4.18
CA ILE A 431 13.60 -12.23 -3.44
C ILE A 431 13.89 -13.73 -3.52
N ASP A 432 14.30 -14.31 -2.40
CA ASP A 432 14.73 -15.69 -2.28
C ASP A 432 13.51 -16.61 -2.14
N ASN A 433 12.80 -16.82 -3.27
CA ASN A 433 11.69 -17.76 -3.41
C ASN A 433 11.65 -18.39 -4.83
N ALA A 434 10.84 -19.43 -5.02
CA ALA A 434 10.79 -20.19 -6.28
C ALA A 434 10.37 -19.38 -7.52
N ARG A 435 9.55 -18.33 -7.34
CA ARG A 435 9.05 -17.47 -8.44
C ARG A 435 10.09 -16.44 -8.90
N TRP A 436 10.91 -15.92 -7.98
CA TRP A 436 11.79 -14.76 -8.20
C TRP A 436 13.29 -15.02 -8.05
N ASP A 437 13.71 -16.21 -7.61
CA ASP A 437 15.13 -16.56 -7.46
C ASP A 437 15.94 -16.27 -8.75
N GLY A 438 16.96 -15.41 -8.59
CA GLY A 438 17.82 -14.91 -9.65
C GLY A 438 17.35 -13.64 -10.37
N VAL A 439 16.13 -13.14 -10.10
CA VAL A 439 15.59 -11.93 -10.73
C VAL A 439 15.94 -10.69 -9.89
N PRO A 440 16.66 -9.69 -10.45
CA PRO A 440 16.93 -8.45 -9.74
C PRO A 440 15.72 -7.51 -9.77
N PHE A 441 15.38 -6.99 -8.59
CA PHE A 441 14.43 -5.90 -8.36
C PHE A 441 15.20 -4.60 -8.19
N LEU A 442 15.32 -3.83 -9.27
CA LEU A 442 16.09 -2.59 -9.34
C LEU A 442 15.26 -1.42 -8.81
N VAL A 443 15.59 -0.94 -7.62
CA VAL A 443 14.99 0.26 -7.05
C VAL A 443 15.77 1.49 -7.49
N LYS A 444 15.07 2.57 -7.85
CA LYS A 444 15.66 3.90 -8.06
C LYS A 444 14.70 4.98 -7.56
N THR A 445 15.11 5.73 -6.55
CA THR A 445 14.31 6.84 -6.01
C THR A 445 15.16 8.07 -5.68
N GLY A 446 14.58 9.26 -5.80
CA GLY A 446 15.22 10.47 -5.29
C GLY A 446 14.56 11.78 -5.73
N VAL A 447 15.02 12.85 -5.08
CA VAL A 447 14.58 14.24 -5.28
C VAL A 447 15.57 14.99 -6.18
N GLY A 448 15.07 15.95 -6.94
CA GLY A 448 15.88 16.76 -7.85
C GLY A 448 16.28 15.99 -9.11
N LEU A 449 15.45 15.02 -9.49
CA LEU A 449 15.58 14.27 -10.74
C LEU A 449 14.81 14.99 -11.86
N ILE A 450 15.23 14.77 -13.11
CA ILE A 450 14.87 15.57 -14.30
C ILE A 450 13.35 15.65 -14.57
N LYS A 451 12.57 14.64 -14.14
CA LYS A 451 11.10 14.61 -14.28
C LYS A 451 10.48 13.88 -13.11
N HIS A 452 9.33 14.35 -12.63
CA HIS A 452 8.48 13.60 -11.70
C HIS A 452 7.91 12.37 -12.41
N ARG A 453 8.19 11.17 -11.90
CA ARG A 453 7.74 9.89 -12.47
C ARG A 453 7.53 8.85 -11.37
N GLN A 454 6.47 8.07 -11.50
CA GLN A 454 6.19 6.92 -10.64
C GLN A 454 5.90 5.75 -11.59
N VAL A 455 6.84 4.81 -11.72
CA VAL A 455 6.78 3.77 -12.75
C VAL A 455 7.26 2.43 -12.20
N LEU A 456 6.46 1.40 -12.47
CA LEU A 456 6.81 0.00 -12.28
C LEU A 456 7.03 -0.63 -13.67
N LEU A 457 8.23 -1.12 -13.92
CA LEU A 457 8.61 -1.76 -15.18
C LEU A 457 9.03 -3.20 -14.91
N PHE A 458 8.69 -4.12 -15.80
CA PHE A 458 9.31 -5.43 -15.87
C PHE A 458 9.78 -5.68 -17.30
N THR A 459 10.97 -6.25 -17.46
CA THR A 459 11.51 -6.60 -18.78
C THR A 459 11.39 -8.10 -18.95
N LEU A 460 10.83 -8.55 -20.07
CA LEU A 460 10.86 -9.96 -20.45
C LEU A 460 12.24 -10.34 -21.06
N TRP A 461 12.51 -11.63 -21.22
CA TRP A 461 13.78 -12.14 -21.76
C TRP A 461 14.00 -11.84 -23.24
#